data_AF-A0A2V8Q3H4-F1
#
_entry.id   AF-A0A2V8Q3H4-F1
#
_cell.length_a   1.000
_cell.length_b   1.000
_cell.length_c   1.000
_cell.angle_alpha   90.00
_cell.angle_beta   90.00
_cell.angle_gamma   90.00
#
_symmetry.space_group_name_H-M   'P 1'
#
loop_
_entity.id
_entity.type
_entity.pdbx_description
1 polymer ?
#
loop_
_entity_poly.entity_id
_entity_poly.type
_entity_poly.pdbx_seq_one_letter_code
_entity_poly.pdbx_strand_id
1 'polypeptide(L)'
;KTQETQQAQLTCYAGTAGAVIYDEGTLSSCENLAPIGNLRDHDWNFQGLWLSPEMKARRKHAANGCFCTHESNCYYPSLPFNPKHLIQIKKLEREMRKARRELEQQVEEQPDGVAVKV
;
A
#
# COMPACT_ATOMS: atom_id res chain seq x y z
N LYS A 1 19.57 8.79 -0.46
CA LYS A 1 18.89 8.35 -1.70
C LYS A 1 17.71 9.23 -2.12
N THR A 2 16.53 9.20 -1.48
CA THR A 2 15.36 10.04 -1.90
C THR A 2 15.72 11.53 -2.06
N GLN A 3 16.45 12.10 -1.10
CA GLN A 3 16.86 13.50 -1.13
C GLN A 3 17.92 13.81 -2.20
N GLU A 4 18.81 12.85 -2.49
CA GLU A 4 19.86 13.01 -3.51
C GLU A 4 19.31 12.88 -4.93
N THR A 5 18.40 11.93 -5.17
CA THR A 5 17.88 11.63 -6.51
C THR A 5 16.58 12.36 -6.83
N GLN A 6 15.93 12.96 -5.83
CA GLN A 6 14.60 13.56 -5.95
C GLN A 6 13.58 12.62 -6.60
N GLN A 7 13.69 11.34 -6.28
CA GLN A 7 12.85 10.28 -6.84
C GLN A 7 12.25 9.44 -5.73
N ALA A 8 10.99 9.03 -5.93
CA ALA A 8 10.29 8.17 -5.01
C ALA A 8 11.02 6.84 -4.87
N GLN A 9 11.37 6.49 -3.63
CA GLN A 9 11.97 5.19 -3.31
C GLN A 9 10.91 4.17 -2.87
N LEU A 10 9.70 4.65 -2.56
CA LEU A 10 8.57 3.88 -2.07
C LEU A 10 7.27 4.43 -2.67
N THR A 11 6.25 3.59 -2.77
CA THR A 11 4.92 4.03 -3.17
C THR A 11 4.24 4.78 -2.03
N CYS A 12 3.82 6.01 -2.29
CA CYS A 12 3.08 6.83 -1.34
C CYS A 12 1.57 6.59 -1.49
N TYR A 13 0.88 6.32 -0.37
CA TYR A 13 -0.57 6.13 -0.31
C TYR A 13 -1.32 7.33 0.30
N ALA A 14 -0.69 8.51 0.34
CA ALA A 14 -1.29 9.75 0.81
C ALA A 14 -2.63 10.03 0.10
N GLY A 15 -3.66 10.36 0.87
CA GLY A 15 -5.01 10.56 0.34
C GLY A 15 -5.75 9.26 0.00
N THR A 16 -5.10 8.10 0.02
CA THR A 16 -5.74 6.77 -0.19
C THR A 16 -5.88 6.02 1.13
N ALA A 17 -4.78 5.90 1.89
CA ALA A 17 -4.75 5.18 3.16
C ALA A 17 -5.06 6.08 4.37
N GLY A 18 -4.72 7.37 4.29
CA GLY A 18 -4.89 8.31 5.39
C GLY A 18 -5.01 9.76 4.91
N ALA A 19 -5.58 10.59 5.77
CA ALA A 19 -5.83 12.01 5.57
C ALA A 19 -5.30 12.80 6.77
N VAL A 20 -5.03 14.09 6.56
CA VAL A 20 -4.64 15.01 7.63
C VAL A 20 -5.72 16.08 7.75
N ILE A 21 -6.31 16.19 8.94
CA ILE A 21 -7.25 17.26 9.28
C ILE A 21 -6.59 18.10 10.36
N TYR A 22 -6.39 19.38 10.07
CA TYR A 22 -5.86 20.35 11.04
C TYR A 22 -6.96 20.87 11.98
N ASP A 23 -6.58 21.57 13.05
CA ASP A 23 -7.49 22.02 14.11
C ASP A 23 -8.56 23.01 13.61
N GLU A 24 -8.24 23.75 12.55
CA GLU A 24 -9.15 24.63 11.84
C GLU A 24 -10.01 23.93 10.78
N GLY A 25 -9.96 22.60 10.68
CA GLY A 25 -10.78 21.82 9.75
C GLY A 25 -10.23 21.74 8.33
N THR A 26 -9.01 22.24 8.10
CA THR A 26 -8.33 22.12 6.81
C THR A 26 -7.99 20.66 6.54
N LEU A 27 -8.34 20.16 5.36
CA LEU A 27 -8.08 18.79 4.94
C LEU A 27 -6.94 18.74 3.91
N SER A 28 -5.97 17.87 4.15
CA SER A 28 -4.94 17.48 3.17
C SER A 28 -4.82 15.97 3.06
N SER A 29 -4.16 15.52 1.99
CA SER A 29 -3.81 14.11 1.78
C SER A 29 -2.61 13.65 2.61
N CYS A 30 -1.75 14.57 3.01
CA CYS A 30 -0.49 14.37 3.74
C CYS A 30 -0.05 15.72 4.33
N GLU A 31 0.67 15.69 5.44
CA GLU A 31 1.17 16.83 6.22
C GLU A 31 2.08 17.74 5.39
N ASN A 32 2.84 17.13 4.46
CA ASN A 32 3.79 17.85 3.61
C ASN A 32 3.13 18.47 2.36
N LEU A 33 1.87 18.14 2.08
CA LEU A 33 1.21 18.57 0.84
C LEU A 33 0.19 19.65 1.14
N ALA A 34 0.05 20.57 0.19
CA ALA A 34 -0.91 21.66 0.27
C ALA A 34 -2.34 21.14 0.55
N PRO A 35 -3.16 21.88 1.30
CA PRO A 35 -4.56 21.55 1.51
C PRO A 35 -5.33 21.28 0.22
N ILE A 36 -6.37 20.47 0.35
CA ILE A 36 -7.36 20.22 -0.71
C ILE A 36 -8.62 21.08 -0.48
N GLY A 37 -8.92 21.43 0.76
CA GLY A 37 -10.04 22.31 1.12
C GLY A 37 -10.21 22.39 2.63
N ASN A 38 -11.29 23.03 3.09
CA ASN A 38 -11.63 23.10 4.50
C ASN A 38 -13.04 22.53 4.74
N LEU A 39 -13.20 21.73 5.80
CA LEU A 39 -14.47 21.09 6.12
C LEU A 39 -15.61 22.09 6.41
N ARG A 40 -15.27 23.30 6.89
CA ARG A 40 -16.25 24.36 7.17
C ARG A 40 -16.94 24.87 5.91
N ASP A 41 -16.27 24.82 4.77
CA ASP A 41 -16.82 25.21 3.47
C ASP A 41 -17.66 24.10 2.83
N HIS A 42 -17.69 22.92 3.45
CA HIS A 42 -18.32 21.70 2.94
C HIS A 42 -19.34 21.11 3.91
N ASP A 43 -19.95 21.93 4.78
CA ASP A 43 -20.92 21.50 5.80
C ASP A 43 -20.40 20.33 6.66
N TRP A 44 -19.10 20.31 6.95
CA TRP A 44 -18.41 19.23 7.66
C TRP A 44 -18.50 17.84 6.98
N ASN A 45 -18.84 17.79 5.69
CA ASN A 45 -18.90 16.55 4.91
C ASN A 45 -17.51 16.10 4.46
N PHE A 46 -16.82 15.36 5.34
CA PHE A 46 -15.51 14.78 5.04
C PHE A 46 -15.54 13.90 3.79
N GLN A 47 -16.53 13.02 3.64
CA GLN A 47 -16.61 12.08 2.52
C GLN A 47 -16.75 12.81 1.18
N GLY A 48 -17.50 13.91 1.15
CA GLY A 48 -17.63 14.77 -0.03
C GLY A 48 -16.29 15.33 -0.48
N LEU A 49 -15.53 15.93 0.45
CA LEU A 49 -14.20 16.47 0.16
C LEU A 49 -13.16 15.38 -0.11
N TRP A 50 -13.28 14.23 0.55
CA TRP A 50 -12.41 13.07 0.36
C TRP A 50 -12.59 12.39 -1.02
N LEU A 51 -13.80 12.41 -1.55
CA LEU A 51 -14.13 11.84 -2.87
C LEU A 51 -14.11 12.89 -3.99
N SER A 52 -13.68 14.11 -3.68
CA SER A 52 -13.63 15.23 -4.60
C SER A 52 -12.65 14.99 -5.77
N PRO A 53 -12.83 15.69 -6.91
CA PRO A 53 -11.90 15.63 -8.03
C PRO A 53 -10.46 16.01 -7.63
N GLU A 54 -10.30 16.99 -6.74
CA GLU A 54 -9.01 17.48 -6.25
C GLU A 54 -8.29 16.40 -5.44
N MET A 55 -8.99 15.74 -4.51
CA MET A 55 -8.41 14.63 -3.75
C MET A 55 -8.09 13.43 -4.66
N LYS A 56 -8.90 13.15 -5.68
CA LYS A 56 -8.59 12.12 -6.70
C LYS A 56 -7.35 12.46 -7.51
N ALA A 57 -7.18 13.71 -7.93
CA ALA A 57 -5.97 14.18 -8.62
C ALA A 57 -4.74 14.07 -7.72
N ARG A 58 -4.90 14.41 -6.44
CA ARG A 58 -3.86 14.28 -5.42
C ARG A 58 -3.40 12.84 -5.21
N ARG A 59 -4.32 11.88 -5.13
CA ARG A 59 -3.99 10.44 -5.07
C ARG A 59 -3.16 9.98 -6.26
N LYS A 60 -3.51 10.43 -7.47
CA LYS A 60 -2.74 10.12 -8.68
C LYS A 60 -1.33 10.70 -8.60
N HIS A 61 -1.19 11.94 -8.16
CA HIS A 61 0.12 12.56 -7.98
C HIS A 61 0.97 11.82 -6.94
N ALA A 62 0.39 11.46 -5.79
CA ALA A 62 1.07 10.70 -4.75
C ALA A 62 1.59 9.34 -5.26
N ALA A 63 0.75 8.60 -5.97
CA ALA A 63 1.10 7.31 -6.56
C ALA A 63 2.15 7.44 -7.69
N ASN A 64 2.17 8.56 -8.40
CA ASN A 64 3.05 8.80 -9.56
C ASN A 64 4.44 9.36 -9.18
N GLY A 65 4.91 9.13 -7.97
CA GLY A 65 6.29 9.42 -7.60
C GLY A 65 6.46 10.62 -6.67
N CYS A 66 5.53 10.84 -5.74
CA CYS A 66 5.80 11.71 -4.60
C CYS A 66 7.06 11.22 -3.87
N PHE A 67 8.06 12.08 -3.78
CA PHE A 67 9.37 11.77 -3.23
C PHE A 67 9.59 12.60 -1.97
N CYS A 68 9.32 11.98 -0.82
CA CYS A 68 9.66 12.57 0.47
C CYS A 68 10.25 11.49 1.38
N THR A 69 10.84 11.92 2.49
CA THR A 69 11.33 11.02 3.53
C THR A 69 10.26 10.65 4.54
N HIS A 70 9.06 11.24 4.44
CA HIS A 70 7.97 11.00 5.38
C HIS A 70 7.32 9.64 5.11
N GLU A 71 7.47 8.75 6.08
CA GLU A 71 7.28 7.32 5.94
C GLU A 71 5.87 6.86 6.36
N SER A 72 5.12 7.72 7.07
CA SER A 72 3.80 7.42 7.65
C SER A 72 2.79 6.92 6.61
N ASN A 73 2.70 7.61 5.46
CA ASN A 73 1.80 7.26 4.36
C ASN A 73 2.35 6.16 3.43
N CYS A 74 3.56 5.65 3.68
CA CYS A 74 4.20 4.58 2.92
C CYS A 74 4.14 3.24 3.66
N TYR A 75 4.24 3.26 4.99
CA TYR A 75 4.40 2.06 5.82
C TYR A 75 3.23 1.76 6.75
N TYR A 76 2.03 2.32 6.51
CA TYR A 76 0.86 2.12 7.38
C TYR A 76 0.79 0.67 7.93
N PRO A 77 1.13 0.45 9.21
CA PRO A 77 1.49 -0.88 9.71
C PRO A 77 0.29 -1.77 10.05
N SER A 78 -0.93 -1.28 9.84
CA SER A 78 -2.14 -2.08 10.01
C SER A 78 -2.52 -2.71 8.68
N LEU A 79 -2.50 -4.04 8.60
CA LEU A 79 -3.02 -4.82 7.47
C LEU A 79 -4.37 -4.21 7.03
N PRO A 80 -4.45 -3.44 5.93
CA PRO A 80 -5.72 -2.88 5.52
C PRO A 80 -6.59 -4.08 5.17
N PHE A 81 -7.76 -4.20 5.78
CA PHE A 81 -8.67 -5.30 5.49
C PHE A 81 -9.16 -5.16 4.06
N ASN A 82 -8.38 -5.69 3.12
CA ASN A 82 -8.65 -5.71 1.70
C ASN A 82 -9.14 -7.12 1.34
N PRO A 83 -10.46 -7.31 1.12
CA PRO A 83 -11.01 -8.62 0.81
C PRO A 83 -10.36 -9.28 -0.40
N LYS A 84 -9.94 -8.49 -1.42
CA LYS A 84 -9.23 -9.03 -2.59
C LYS A 84 -7.86 -9.60 -2.20
N HIS A 85 -7.16 -8.95 -1.28
CA HIS A 85 -5.87 -9.43 -0.80
C HIS A 85 -6.03 -10.73 0.01
N LEU A 86 -7.10 -10.87 0.81
CA LEU A 86 -7.40 -12.14 1.49
C LEU A 86 -7.63 -13.29 0.50
N ILE A 87 -8.32 -13.04 -0.61
CA ILE A 87 -8.50 -14.03 -1.68
C ILE A 87 -7.14 -14.41 -2.30
N GLN A 88 -6.26 -13.44 -2.55
CA GLN A 88 -4.90 -13.68 -3.08
C GLN A 88 -4.05 -14.50 -2.11
N ILE A 89 -4.08 -14.18 -0.81
CA ILE A 89 -3.39 -14.94 0.24
C ILE A 89 -3.88 -16.38 0.26
N LYS A 90 -5.19 -16.61 0.16
CA LYS A 90 -5.75 -17.98 0.10
C LYS A 90 -5.35 -18.73 -1.16
N LYS A 91 -5.21 -18.04 -2.30
CA LYS A 91 -4.69 -18.64 -3.53
C LYS A 91 -3.22 -19.06 -3.35
N LEU A 92 -2.38 -18.15 -2.83
CA LEU A 92 -0.96 -18.41 -2.56
C LEU A 92 -0.78 -19.57 -1.57
N GLU A 93 -1.58 -19.61 -0.50
CA GLU A 93 -1.57 -20.71 0.47
C GLU A 93 -1.84 -22.07 -0.21
N ARG A 94 -2.79 -22.12 -1.15
CA ARG A 94 -3.08 -23.35 -1.91
C ARG A 94 -1.91 -23.76 -2.80
N GLU A 95 -1.31 -22.80 -3.50
CA GLU A 95 -0.13 -23.04 -4.36
C GLU A 95 1.05 -23.56 -3.53
N MET A 96 1.34 -22.94 -2.38
CA MET A 96 2.39 -23.38 -1.46
C MET A 96 2.13 -24.78 -0.91
N ARG A 97 0.88 -25.09 -0.53
CA ARG A 97 0.51 -26.45 -0.06
C ARG A 97 0.67 -27.48 -1.16
N LYS A 98 0.34 -27.14 -2.41
CA LYS A 98 0.53 -28.03 -3.56
C LYS A 98 2.01 -28.29 -3.83
N ALA A 99 2.81 -27.23 -3.92
CA ALA A 99 4.25 -27.34 -4.12
C ALA A 99 4.93 -28.15 -3.01
N ARG A 100 4.50 -27.98 -1.74
CA ARG A 100 5.00 -28.79 -0.63
C ARG A 100 4.69 -30.28 -0.80
N ARG A 101 3.48 -30.64 -1.21
CA ARG A 101 3.09 -32.04 -1.46
C ARG A 101 3.89 -32.64 -2.62
N GLU A 102 4.11 -31.90 -3.69
CA GLU A 102 4.93 -32.35 -4.82
C GLU A 102 6.38 -32.57 -4.40
N LEU A 103 6.93 -31.70 -3.54
CA LEU A 103 8.25 -31.86 -2.96
C LEU A 103 8.33 -33.10 -2.05
N GLU A 104 7.33 -33.32 -1.19
CA GLU A 104 7.21 -34.50 -0.33
C GLU A 104 7.14 -35.79 -1.17
N GLN A 105 6.38 -35.80 -2.26
CA GLN A 105 6.27 -36.94 -3.18
C GLN A 105 7.57 -37.23 -3.93
N GLN A 106 8.30 -36.20 -4.39
CA GLN A 106 9.61 -36.37 -5.04
C GLN A 106 10.65 -36.96 -4.09
N VAL A 107 10.56 -36.66 -2.79
CA VAL A 107 11.44 -37.22 -1.76
C VAL A 107 11.07 -38.68 -1.47
N GLU A 108 9.79 -39.04 -1.44
CA GLU A 108 9.34 -40.43 -1.28
C GLU A 108 9.63 -41.30 -2.51
N GLU A 109 9.57 -40.74 -3.72
CA GLU A 109 9.91 -41.40 -5.00
C GLU A 109 11.42 -41.51 -5.27
N GLN A 110 12.28 -40.99 -4.39
CA GLN A 110 13.74 -41.22 -4.37
C GLN A 110 14.14 -42.11 -3.18
N PRO A 111 13.74 -43.40 -3.10
CA PRO A 111 14.01 -44.21 -1.92
C PRO A 111 15.47 -44.68 -1.83
N ASP A 112 16.26 -44.60 -2.90
CA ASP A 112 17.63 -45.15 -2.92
C ASP A 112 18.64 -44.09 -3.34
N GLY A 113 19.47 -43.70 -2.36
CA GLY A 113 20.43 -42.59 -2.46
C GLY A 113 21.31 -42.60 -3.70
N VAL A 114 21.15 -41.58 -4.54
CA VAL A 114 22.16 -41.18 -5.53
C VAL A 114 22.24 -39.66 -5.61
N ALA A 115 23.47 -39.17 -5.47
CA ALA A 115 23.86 -37.78 -5.30
C ALA A 115 23.42 -36.83 -6.43
N VAL A 116 22.98 -35.63 -6.06
CA VAL A 116 22.89 -34.50 -6.99
C VAL A 116 24.25 -33.80 -7.01
N LYS A 117 24.95 -33.88 -8.15
CA LYS A 117 26.12 -33.04 -8.43
C LYS A 117 25.65 -31.59 -8.60
N VAL A 118 26.38 -30.69 -7.92
CA VAL A 118 26.29 -29.22 -7.98
C VAL A 118 26.30 -28.71 -9.42
#